data_AF-A0A3E0GV28-F1
#
_entry.id   AF-A0A3E0GV28-F1
#
_cell.length_a   1.000
_cell.length_b   1.000
_cell.length_c   1.000
_cell.angle_alpha   90.00
_cell.angle_beta   90.00
_cell.angle_gamma   90.00
#
_symmetry.space_group_name_H-M   'P 1'
#
loop_
_entity.id
_entity.type
_entity.pdbx_description
1 polymer ?
#
loop_
_entity_poly.entity_id
_entity_poly.type
_entity_poly.pdbx_seq_one_letter_code
_entity_poly.pdbx_strand_id
1 'polypeptide(L)' 'NCFDGMLHHRIDDVREALTIDQSVPIVTCDARNRESTKQTLITLVEHSMRKWMTVRA' A
#
# COMPACT_ATOMS: atom_id res chain seq x y z
N ASN A 1 5.21 6.77 2.22
CA ASN A 1 4.83 8.20 2.18
C ASN A 1 5.53 8.84 0.99
N CYS A 2 4.82 9.60 0.16
CA CYS A 2 5.40 10.33 -0.98
C CYS A 2 5.14 11.82 -0.84
N PHE A 3 5.64 12.41 0.25
CA PHE A 3 5.48 13.82 0.50
C PHE A 3 6.13 14.62 -0.63
N ASP A 4 5.36 15.57 -1.18
CA ASP A 4 5.78 16.45 -2.28
C ASP A 4 6.21 15.67 -3.53
N GLY A 5 5.63 14.47 -3.71
CA GLY A 5 5.93 13.56 -4.83
C GLY A 5 7.23 12.77 -4.66
N MET A 6 7.94 12.92 -3.54
CA MET A 6 9.26 12.31 -3.34
C MET A 6 9.16 11.02 -2.52
N LEU A 7 9.64 9.92 -3.10
CA LEU A 7 9.82 8.66 -2.39
C LEU A 7 11.23 8.63 -1.77
N HIS A 8 11.30 8.79 -0.45
CA HIS A 8 12.57 8.94 0.28
C HIS A 8 13.31 7.61 0.53
N HIS A 9 12.57 6.50 0.57
CA HIS A 9 13.12 5.17 0.81
C HIS A 9 12.61 4.22 -0.26
N ARG A 10 13.47 3.30 -0.72
CA ARG A 10 13.01 2.24 -1.62
C ARG A 10 12.01 1.37 -0.86
N ILE A 11 11.05 0.82 -1.59
CA ILE A 11 10.03 -0.06 -0.99
C ILE A 11 10.66 -1.31 -0.37
N ASP A 12 11.73 -1.82 -0.96
CA ASP A 12 12.45 -2.98 -0.44
C ASP A 12 13.12 -2.69 0.91
N ASP A 13 13.75 -1.52 1.06
CA ASP A 13 14.38 -1.09 2.32
C ASP A 13 13.34 -0.96 3.43
N VAL A 14 12.17 -0.39 3.12
CA VAL A 14 11.04 -0.26 4.07
C VAL A 14 10.51 -1.64 4.47
N ARG A 15 10.40 -2.54 3.49
CA ARG A 15 9.95 -3.92 3.73
C ARG A 15 10.87 -4.66 4.68
N GLU A 16 12.17 -4.59 4.44
CA GLU A 16 13.19 -5.20 5.29
C GLU A 16 13.13 -4.61 6.71
N ALA A 17 13.17 -3.28 6.83
CA ALA A 17 13.17 -2.59 8.12
C ALA A 17 11.94 -2.90 8.99
N LEU A 18 10.78 -3.11 8.37
CA LEU A 18 9.52 -3.42 9.06
C LEU A 18 9.19 -4.92 9.10
N THR A 19 10.08 -5.79 8.58
CA THR A 19 9.87 -7.25 8.51
C THR A 19 8.53 -7.61 7.85
N ILE A 20 8.22 -6.98 6.72
CA ILE A 20 6.95 -7.21 6.01
C ILE A 20 7.11 -8.36 5.01
N ASP A 21 6.28 -9.39 5.12
CA ASP A 21 6.27 -10.54 4.21
C ASP A 21 6.01 -10.13 2.74
N GLN A 22 6.69 -10.77 1.78
CA GLN A 22 6.62 -10.44 0.35
C GLN A 22 5.20 -10.51 -0.23
N SER A 23 4.31 -11.32 0.36
CA SER A 23 2.91 -11.42 -0.08
C SER A 23 2.05 -10.24 0.33
N VAL A 24 2.52 -9.39 1.27
CA VAL A 24 1.80 -8.20 1.72
C VAL A 24 2.15 -7.03 0.80
N PRO A 25 1.19 -6.49 0.03
CA PRO A 25 1.45 -5.35 -0.85
C PRO A 25 1.77 -4.10 -0.04
N ILE A 26 2.76 -3.34 -0.49
CA ILE A 26 3.09 -2.01 0.04
C ILE A 26 2.73 -0.99 -1.03
N VAL A 27 1.95 0.02 -0.66
CA VAL A 27 1.54 1.11 -1.55
C VAL A 27 1.95 2.44 -0.96
N THR A 28 2.25 3.41 -1.83
CA THR A 28 2.60 4.76 -1.40
C THR A 28 1.34 5.60 -1.24
N CYS A 29 1.26 6.34 -0.13
CA CYS A 29 0.20 7.31 0.12
C CYS A 29 0.82 8.62 0.65
N ASP A 30 0.40 9.76 0.09
CA ASP A 30 0.51 11.05 0.78
C ASP A 30 -0.84 11.40 1.38
N ALA A 31 -0.98 11.20 2.68
CA ALA A 31 -2.23 11.45 3.41
C ALA A 31 -2.70 12.92 3.35
N ARG A 32 -1.80 13.86 3.03
CA ARG A 32 -2.11 15.29 2.86
C ARG A 32 -2.79 15.58 1.52
N ASN A 33 -2.66 14.66 0.55
CA ASN A 33 -3.28 14.77 -0.76
C ASN A 33 -4.56 13.93 -0.82
N ARG A 34 -5.71 14.61 -0.97
CA ARG A 34 -7.04 13.97 -1.01
C ARG A 34 -7.15 12.88 -2.09
N GLU A 35 -6.60 13.13 -3.27
CA GLU A 35 -6.67 12.17 -4.37
C GLU A 35 -5.80 10.94 -4.10
N SER A 36 -4.58 11.14 -3.58
CA SER A 36 -3.71 10.03 -3.16
C SER A 36 -4.37 9.15 -2.11
N THR A 37 -5.00 9.76 -1.09
CA THR A 37 -5.72 9.02 -0.05
C THR A 37 -6.90 8.24 -0.63
N LYS A 38 -7.71 8.87 -1.49
CA LYS A 38 -8.85 8.20 -2.13
C LYS A 38 -8.40 6.96 -2.92
N GLN A 39 -7.37 7.08 -3.74
CA GLN A 39 -6.85 5.95 -4.53
C GLN A 39 -6.29 4.84 -3.63
N THR A 40 -5.57 5.21 -2.56
CA THR A 40 -5.06 4.23 -1.58
C THR A 40 -6.18 3.42 -0.94
N LEU A 41 -7.29 4.07 -0.55
CA LEU A 41 -8.44 3.39 0.04
C LEU A 41 -9.15 2.46 -0.97
N ILE A 42 -9.27 2.88 -2.22
CA ILE A 42 -9.81 2.02 -3.29
C ILE A 42 -8.94 0.76 -3.43
N THR A 43 -7.62 0.92 -3.56
CA THR A 43 -6.68 -0.20 -3.68
C THR A 43 -6.78 -1.16 -2.49
N LEU A 44 -6.92 -0.63 -1.27
CA LEU A 44 -7.09 -1.44 -0.06
C LEU A 44 -8.36 -2.29 -0.11
N VAL A 45 -9.50 -1.69 -0.49
CA VAL A 45 -10.78 -2.40 -0.59
C VAL A 45 -10.72 -3.47 -1.68
N GLU A 46 -10.17 -3.16 -2.86
CA GLU A 46 -10.00 -4.13 -3.94
C GLU A 46 -9.09 -5.30 -3.56
N HIS A 47 -8.00 -5.03 -2.82
CA HIS A 47 -7.15 -6.09 -2.28
C HIS A 47 -7.92 -6.97 -1.30
N SER A 48 -8.68 -6.36 -0.39
CA SER A 48 -9.48 -7.07 0.61
C SER A 48 -10.54 -7.96 -0.04
N MET A 49 -11.25 -7.45 -1.06
CA MET A 49 -12.23 -8.23 -1.82
C MET A 49 -11.59 -9.42 -2.53
N ARG A 50 -10.45 -9.23 -3.21
CA ARG A 50 -9.72 -10.31 -3.86
C ARG A 50 -9.29 -11.39 -2.87
N LYS A 51 -8.69 -11.00 -1.75
CA LYS A 51 -8.28 -11.93 -0.69
C LYS A 51 -9.48 -12.69 -0.13
N TRP A 52 -10.60 -12.02 0.10
CA TRP A 52 -11.81 -12.65 0.61
C TRP A 52 -12.40 -13.70 -0.35
N MET A 53 -12.39 -13.43 -1.65
CA MET A 53 -12.83 -14.40 -2.67
C MET A 53 -11.91 -15.62 -2.72
N THR A 54 -10.59 -15.44 -2.63
CA THR A 54 -9.63 -16.56 -2.61
C THR A 54 -9.77 -17.43 -1.37
N VAL A 55 -10.12 -16.87 -0.20
CA VAL A 55 -10.31 -17.64 1.03
C VAL A 55 -11.62 -18.44 1.03
N ARG A 56 -12.61 -18.03 0.23
CA ARG A 56 -13.93 -18.68 0.15
C ARG A 56 -14.07 -19.70 -0.98
N ALA A 57 -13.12 -19.75 -1.90
CA ALA A 57 -13.04 -20.74 -2.97
C ALA A 57 -12.32 -22.00 -2.48
#